data_AF-A0A946SR91-F1
#
_entry.id   AF-A0A946SR91-F1
#
_cell.length_a   1.000
_cell.length_b   1.000
_cell.length_c   1.000
_cell.angle_alpha   90.00
_cell.angle_beta   90.00
_cell.angle_gamma   90.00
#
_symmetry.space_group_name_H-M   'P 1'
#
loop_
_entity.id
_entity.type
_entity.pdbx_description
1 polymer ?
#
loop_
_entity_poly.entity_id
_entity_poly.type
_entity_poly.pdbx_seq_one_letter_code
_entity_poly.pdbx_strand_id
1 'polypeptide(L)'
;MFPRVPANTLTSVRLPDTLDGKALLRDLRATHGMVFAGGQAHLAGRIVRIAHLGWMDDYDALVAVAALERGLAGMGYPVAIGSAVQAAQVALAT
;
A
#
# COMPACT_ATOMS: atom_id res chain seq x y z
N MET A 1 -9.09 -9.92 -7.97
CA MET A 1 -9.60 -10.89 -6.98
C MET A 1 -9.92 -10.12 -5.72
N PHE A 2 -11.20 -9.96 -5.38
CA PHE A 2 -11.63 -9.33 -4.13
C PHE A 2 -12.27 -10.38 -3.22
N PRO A 3 -12.07 -10.31 -1.89
CA PRO A 3 -12.68 -11.25 -0.96
C PRO A 3 -14.20 -11.11 -0.95
N ARG A 4 -14.93 -12.22 -0.83
CA ARG A 4 -16.39 -12.22 -0.67
C ARG A 4 -16.83 -11.53 0.63
N VAL A 5 -16.02 -11.62 1.67
CA VAL A 5 -16.20 -10.96 2.96
C VAL A 5 -14.91 -10.20 3.25
N PRO A 6 -14.85 -8.88 3.00
CA PRO A 6 -13.64 -8.10 3.20
C PRO A 6 -13.33 -7.93 4.69
N ALA A 7 -12.04 -7.91 5.02
CA ALA A 7 -11.57 -7.53 6.34
C ALA A 7 -11.49 -6.00 6.44
N ASN A 8 -11.92 -5.45 7.58
CA ASN A 8 -11.83 -4.01 7.89
C ASN A 8 -10.59 -3.65 8.74
N THR A 9 -9.62 -4.55 8.84
CA THR A 9 -8.40 -4.36 9.65
C THR A 9 -7.11 -4.36 8.83
N LEU A 10 -7.17 -4.89 7.60
CA LEU A 10 -6.03 -4.95 6.69
C LEU A 10 -6.50 -5.03 5.22
N THR A 11 -5.81 -4.32 4.34
CA THR A 11 -5.96 -4.43 2.88
C THR A 11 -4.75 -5.11 2.27
N SER A 12 -4.97 -6.16 1.49
CA SER A 12 -3.92 -6.81 0.67
C SER A 12 -3.97 -6.30 -0.76
N VAL A 13 -2.85 -5.76 -1.25
CA VAL A 13 -2.69 -5.22 -2.60
C VAL A 13 -1.80 -6.16 -3.39
N ARG A 14 -2.31 -6.71 -4.50
CA ARG A 14 -1.50 -7.50 -5.44
C ARG A 14 -0.61 -6.57 -6.25
N LEU A 15 0.68 -6.84 -6.24
CA LEU A 15 1.62 -6.13 -7.10
C LEU A 15 1.61 -6.73 -8.52
N PRO A 16 1.88 -5.93 -9.55
CA PRO A 16 2.24 -6.43 -10.88
C PRO A 16 3.43 -7.38 -10.79
N ASP A 17 3.46 -8.40 -11.66
CA ASP A 17 4.54 -9.38 -11.68
C ASP A 17 5.90 -8.78 -12.09
N THR A 18 5.91 -7.55 -12.61
CA THR A 18 7.10 -6.77 -12.97
C THR A 18 7.77 -6.08 -11.78
N LEU A 19 7.15 -6.07 -10.59
CA LEU A 19 7.70 -5.42 -9.40
C LEU A 19 8.16 -6.44 -8.36
N ASP A 20 9.35 -6.25 -7.81
CA ASP A 20 9.79 -6.97 -6.61
C ASP A 20 9.21 -6.29 -5.36
N GLY A 21 8.16 -6.89 -4.79
CA GLY A 21 7.56 -6.38 -3.56
C GLY A 21 8.51 -6.32 -2.37
N LYS A 22 9.53 -7.17 -2.28
CA LYS A 22 10.50 -7.09 -1.18
C LYS A 22 11.42 -5.88 -1.35
N ALA A 23 11.79 -5.56 -2.58
CA ALA A 23 12.54 -4.34 -2.89
C ALA A 23 11.71 -3.09 -2.59
N LEU A 24 10.42 -3.07 -2.96
CA LEU A 24 9.50 -1.99 -2.63
C LEU A 24 9.42 -1.73 -1.13
N LEU A 25 9.21 -2.78 -0.33
CA LEU A 25 9.11 -2.65 1.14
C LEU A 25 10.41 -2.14 1.78
N ARG A 26 11.56 -2.57 1.25
CA ARG A 26 12.87 -2.06 1.69
C ARG A 26 13.06 -0.59 1.34
N ASP A 27 12.68 -0.20 0.12
CA ASP A 27 12.75 1.19 -0.33
C ASP A 27 11.87 2.09 0.53
N LEU A 28 10.58 1.77 0.65
CA LEU A 28 9.62 2.54 1.46
C LEU A 28 10.11 2.75 2.90
N ARG A 29 10.74 1.73 3.50
CA ARG A 29 11.34 1.84 4.83
C ARG A 29 12.55 2.76 4.85
N ALA A 30 13.44 2.65 3.86
CA ALA A 30 14.69 3.40 3.81
C ALA A 30 14.49 4.88 3.43
N THR A 31 13.59 5.16 2.49
CA THR A 31 13.40 6.50 1.89
C THR A 31 12.28 7.30 2.55
N HIS A 32 11.27 6.62 3.09
CA HIS A 32 10.09 7.26 3.67
C HIS A 32 9.86 6.90 5.15
N GLY A 33 10.68 6.03 5.74
CA GLY A 33 10.47 5.55 7.11
C GLY A 33 9.22 4.69 7.27
N MET A 34 8.59 4.27 6.17
CA MET A 34 7.29 3.61 6.17
C MET A 34 7.45 2.09 6.15
N VAL A 35 6.83 1.43 7.11
CA VAL A 35 6.88 -0.03 7.24
C VAL A 35 5.54 -0.64 6.83
N PHE A 36 5.55 -1.35 5.71
CA PHE A 36 4.42 -2.16 5.27
C PHE A 36 4.75 -3.64 5.44
N ALA A 37 3.71 -4.47 5.50
CA ALA A 37 3.89 -5.91 5.56
C ALA A 37 3.84 -6.53 4.16
N GLY A 38 4.68 -7.53 3.90
CA GLY A 38 4.62 -8.33 2.67
C GLY A 38 3.70 -9.54 2.79
N GLY A 39 3.56 -10.28 1.68
CA GLY A 39 2.98 -11.62 1.69
C GLY A 39 3.89 -12.68 2.33
N GLN A 40 3.28 -13.82 2.70
CA GLN A 40 3.95 -14.97 3.31
C GLN A 40 3.92 -16.17 2.35
N ALA A 41 4.87 -17.11 2.52
CA ALA A 41 4.98 -18.33 1.72
C ALA A 41 4.91 -18.01 0.21
N HIS A 42 3.96 -18.63 -0.50
CA HIS A 42 3.77 -18.38 -1.93
C HIS A 42 3.43 -16.92 -2.24
N LEU A 43 2.93 -16.10 -1.33
CA LEU A 43 2.63 -14.68 -1.59
C LEU A 43 3.82 -13.74 -1.35
N ALA A 44 4.97 -14.25 -0.88
CA ALA A 44 6.14 -13.43 -0.62
C ALA A 44 6.61 -12.70 -1.88
N GLY A 45 6.78 -11.38 -1.79
CA GLY A 45 7.16 -10.52 -2.92
C GLY A 45 6.03 -10.18 -3.90
N ARG A 46 4.86 -10.83 -3.79
CA ARG A 46 3.73 -10.66 -4.74
C ARG A 46 2.62 -9.75 -4.23
N ILE A 47 2.56 -9.52 -2.92
CA ILE A 47 1.57 -8.61 -2.32
C ILE A 47 2.24 -7.69 -1.30
N VAL A 48 1.60 -6.54 -1.11
CA VAL A 48 1.81 -5.63 0.03
C VAL A 48 0.53 -5.60 0.86
N ARG A 49 0.68 -5.45 2.17
CA ARG A 49 -0.42 -5.37 3.12
C ARG A 49 -0.34 -4.06 3.89
N ILE A 50 -1.44 -3.32 3.86
CA ILE A 50 -1.66 -2.07 4.60
C ILE A 50 -2.55 -2.40 5.79
N ALA A 51 -2.03 -2.29 7.00
CA ALA A 51 -2.83 -2.45 8.21
C ALA A 51 -3.60 -1.15 8.49
N HIS A 52 -4.86 -1.28 8.89
CA HIS A 52 -5.75 -0.19 9.32
C HIS A 52 -6.48 -0.62 10.59
N LEU A 53 -5.69 -0.99 11.60
CA LEU A 53 -6.17 -1.58 12.85
C LEU A 53 -5.48 -0.92 14.04
N GLY A 54 -6.25 -0.68 15.10
CA GLY A 54 -5.75 -0.17 16.37
C GLY A 54 -5.87 1.34 16.44
N TRP A 55 -4.83 1.99 16.96
CA TRP A 55 -4.76 3.46 17.00
C TRP A 55 -4.34 3.98 15.63
N MET A 56 -5.33 4.19 14.77
CA MET A 56 -5.17 4.82 13.47
C MET A 56 -6.34 5.74 13.18
N ASP A 57 -6.09 6.81 12.46
CA ASP A 57 -7.10 7.71 11.94
C ASP A 57 -7.04 7.83 10.40
N ASP A 58 -7.90 8.67 9.87
CA ASP A 58 -8.03 8.92 8.43
C ASP A 58 -6.73 9.45 7.81
N TYR A 59 -5.92 10.19 8.57
CA TYR A 59 -4.66 10.74 8.09
C TYR A 59 -3.57 9.67 8.00
N ASP A 60 -3.58 8.67 8.87
CA ASP A 60 -2.70 7.50 8.73
C ASP A 60 -2.95 6.77 7.40
N ALA A 61 -4.21 6.62 7.02
CA ALA A 61 -4.59 6.02 5.73
C ALA A 61 -4.08 6.86 4.55
N LEU A 62 -4.21 8.19 4.62
CA LEU A 62 -3.70 9.12 3.59
C LEU A 62 -2.19 9.03 3.44
N VAL A 63 -1.43 9.02 4.55
CA VAL A 63 0.03 8.88 4.53
C VAL A 63 0.45 7.52 3.97
N ALA A 64 -0.25 6.44 4.35
CA ALA A 64 0.04 5.10 3.85
C ALA A 64 -0.11 5.00 2.33
N VAL A 65 -1.21 5.51 1.76
CA VAL A 65 -1.41 5.45 0.31
C VAL A 65 -0.46 6.39 -0.44
N ALA A 66 -0.15 7.57 0.10
CA ALA A 66 0.82 8.50 -0.48
C ALA A 66 2.22 7.89 -0.53
N ALA A 67 2.66 7.25 0.56
CA ALA A 67 3.96 6.59 0.61
C ALA A 67 4.06 5.44 -0.39
N LEU A 68 3.02 4.59 -0.47
CA LEU A 68 2.97 3.49 -1.43
C LEU A 68 3.02 4.00 -2.87
N GLU A 69 2.27 5.06 -3.18
CA GLU A 69 2.28 5.71 -4.50
C GLU A 69 3.69 6.19 -4.88
N ARG A 70 4.38 6.87 -3.96
CA ARG A 70 5.76 7.34 -4.17
C ARG A 70 6.75 6.18 -4.36
N GLY A 71 6.63 5.11 -3.58
CA GLY A 71 7.47 3.92 -3.74
C GLY A 71 7.26 3.23 -5.08
N LEU A 72 6.02 3.11 -5.54
CA LEU A 72 5.70 2.57 -6.86
C LEU A 72 6.32 3.42 -7.98
N ALA A 73 6.17 4.74 -7.90
CA ALA A 73 6.79 5.65 -8.87
C ALA A 73 8.32 5.57 -8.85
N GLY A 74 8.94 5.47 -7.67
CA GLY A 74 10.38 5.31 -7.51
C GLY A 74 10.92 4.02 -8.13
N MET A 75 10.10 2.97 -8.21
CA MET A 75 10.41 1.73 -8.92
C MET A 75 10.11 1.77 -10.42
N GLY A 76 9.71 2.92 -10.96
CA GLY A 76 9.37 3.08 -12.37
C GLY A 76 7.99 2.54 -12.76
N TYR A 77 7.11 2.23 -11.79
CA TYR A 77 5.73 1.87 -12.09
C TYR A 77 4.94 3.13 -12.52
N PRO A 78 4.18 3.08 -13.62
CA PRO A 78 3.47 4.25 -14.15
C PRO A 78 2.23 4.56 -13.31
N VAL A 79 2.43 5.26 -12.19
CA VAL A 79 1.36 5.78 -11.34
C VAL A 79 1.24 7.28 -11.49
N ALA A 80 0.01 7.78 -11.54
CA ALA A 80 -0.26 9.21 -11.50
C ALA A 80 -0.14 9.71 -10.05
N ILE A 81 0.93 10.46 -9.77
CA ILE A 81 1.17 11.03 -8.43
C ILE A 81 -0.03 11.91 -8.01
N GLY A 82 -0.50 11.71 -6.77
CA GLY A 82 -1.65 12.36 -6.17
C GLY A 82 -2.97 11.60 -6.35
N SER A 83 -3.05 10.63 -7.27
CA SER A 83 -4.30 9.91 -7.55
C SER A 83 -4.77 9.05 -6.37
N ALA A 84 -3.83 8.43 -5.64
CA ALA A 84 -4.17 7.60 -4.49
C ALA A 84 -4.72 8.45 -3.32
N VAL A 85 -4.11 9.61 -3.07
CA VAL A 85 -4.53 10.55 -2.02
C VAL A 85 -5.91 11.13 -2.36
N GLN A 86 -6.11 11.58 -3.61
CA GLN A 86 -7.41 12.08 -4.05
C GLN A 86 -8.52 11.03 -3.83
N ALA A 87 -8.29 9.79 -4.26
CA ALA A 87 -9.26 8.72 -4.10
C ALA A 87 -9.56 8.42 -2.63
N ALA A 88 -8.54 8.40 -1.77
CA ALA A 88 -8.72 8.20 -0.34
C ALA A 88 -9.50 9.35 0.32
N GLN A 89 -9.19 10.61 0.00
CA GLN A 89 -9.92 11.76 0.53
C GLN A 89 -11.39 11.75 0.12
N VAL A 90 -11.69 11.41 -1.13
CA VAL A 90 -13.08 11.29 -1.59
C VAL A 90 -13.81 10.20 -0.82
N ALA A 91 -13.16 9.06 -0.55
CA ALA A 91 -13.77 7.97 0.21
C ALA A 91 -14.04 8.34 1.68
N LEU A 92 -13.11 9.06 2.31
CA LEU A 92 -13.19 9.47 3.73
C LEU A 92 -14.15 10.65 3.98
N ALA A 93 -14.50 11.40 2.93
CA ALA A 93 -15.44 12.52 3.01
C ALA A 93 -16.93 12.09 3.03
N THR A 94 -17.22 10.79 3.05
CA THR A 94 -18.57 10.20 2.99
C THR A 94 -18.95 9.57 4.31
#